data_AF-A0A9K3DAF2-F1
#
_entry.id   AF-A0A9K3DAF2-F1
#
_cell.length_a   1.000
_cell.length_b   1.000
_cell.length_c   1.000
_cell.angle_alpha   90.00
_cell.angle_beta   90.00
_cell.angle_gamma   90.00
#
_symmetry.space_group_name_H-M   'P 1'
#
loop_
_entity.id
_entity.type
_entity.pdbx_description
1 polymer ?
#
loop_
_entity_poly.entity_id
_entity_poly.type
_entity_poly.pdbx_seq_one_letter_code
_entity_poly.pdbx_strand_id
1 'polypeptide(L)'
;AVETMHKIRELGKKVVFVTNDSTHTREQYVSKLARLGFGNHPVSSVYSVSWYTAQYLKESLGAKAGTDKVFVLGNQSLVQEIENTGLEVVQPDNTMHFDEVSRMEVDPAVRYVVVGMDHNITYSRLAQTTTYLLANPETMFIA
;
A
#
# COMPACT_ATOMS: atom_id res chain seq x y z
N ALA A 1 12.33 -20.75 -17.16
CA ALA A 1 11.60 -19.52 -16.80
C ALA A 1 11.95 -18.36 -17.73
N VAL A 2 13.22 -17.92 -17.78
CA VAL A 2 13.67 -16.81 -18.66
C VAL A 2 13.41 -17.12 -20.14
N GLU A 3 13.84 -18.29 -20.64
CA GLU A 3 13.61 -18.73 -22.03
C GLU A 3 12.12 -18.74 -22.41
N THR A 4 11.27 -19.33 -21.55
CA THR A 4 9.81 -19.36 -21.75
C THR A 4 9.23 -17.96 -21.88
N MET A 5 9.67 -17.04 -21.02
CA MET A 5 9.20 -15.67 -21.02
C MET A 5 9.64 -14.93 -22.29
N HIS A 6 10.87 -15.14 -22.76
CA HIS A 6 11.31 -14.63 -24.07
C HIS A 6 10.46 -15.18 -25.21
N LYS A 7 10.14 -16.49 -25.18
CA LYS A 7 9.29 -17.07 -26.22
C LYS A 7 7.89 -16.47 -26.25
N ILE A 8 7.30 -16.21 -25.09
CA ILE A 8 6.00 -15.54 -24.97
C ILE A 8 6.05 -14.14 -25.61
N ARG A 9 7.15 -13.39 -25.43
CA ARG A 9 7.34 -12.09 -26.08
C ARG A 9 7.54 -12.19 -27.58
N GLU A 10 8.32 -13.15 -28.06
CA GLU A 10 8.48 -13.42 -29.51
C GLU A 10 7.14 -13.69 -30.20
N LEU A 11 6.21 -14.31 -29.49
CA LEU A 11 4.84 -14.56 -29.95
C LEU A 11 3.94 -13.30 -29.90
N GLY A 12 4.50 -12.11 -29.60
CA GLY A 12 3.78 -10.85 -29.53
C GLY A 12 2.83 -10.71 -28.34
N LYS A 13 2.97 -11.55 -27.30
CA LYS A 13 2.10 -11.49 -26.12
C LYS A 13 2.63 -10.46 -25.11
N LYS A 14 1.70 -9.71 -24.51
CA LYS A 14 2.00 -8.79 -23.40
C LYS A 14 2.21 -9.60 -22.12
N VAL A 15 3.30 -9.32 -21.42
CA VAL A 15 3.63 -9.94 -20.12
C VAL A 15 3.44 -8.89 -19.02
N VAL A 16 2.74 -9.27 -17.96
CA VAL A 16 2.59 -8.50 -16.72
C VAL A 16 3.01 -9.37 -15.54
N PHE A 17 3.50 -8.73 -14.49
CA PHE A 17 3.94 -9.36 -13.25
C PHE A 17 2.99 -8.95 -12.15
N VAL A 18 2.38 -9.94 -11.51
CA VAL A 18 1.46 -9.72 -10.39
C VAL A 18 2.08 -10.30 -9.14
N THR A 19 2.10 -9.53 -8.05
CA THR A 19 2.69 -9.96 -6.78
C THR A 19 1.84 -9.49 -5.61
N ASN A 20 1.62 -10.39 -4.65
CA ASN A 20 0.97 -10.04 -3.39
C ASN A 20 1.97 -9.58 -2.32
N ASP A 21 3.25 -9.42 -2.69
CA ASP A 21 4.26 -8.87 -1.79
C ASP A 21 4.25 -7.34 -1.85
N SER A 22 3.97 -6.74 -0.70
CA SER A 22 3.92 -5.29 -0.49
C SER A 22 5.26 -4.70 -0.06
N THR A 23 6.31 -5.48 0.18
CA THR A 23 7.57 -4.98 0.76
C THR A 23 8.47 -4.23 -0.22
N HIS A 24 8.20 -4.33 -1.52
CA HIS A 24 8.98 -3.68 -2.57
C HIS A 24 8.12 -2.75 -3.41
N THR A 25 8.70 -1.65 -3.89
CA THR A 25 8.06 -0.80 -4.90
C THR A 25 8.09 -1.46 -6.28
N ARG A 26 7.26 -0.98 -7.21
CA ARG A 26 7.24 -1.53 -8.58
C ARG A 26 8.57 -1.32 -9.31
N GLU A 27 9.29 -0.23 -9.05
CA GLU A 27 10.63 0.05 -9.60
C GLU A 27 11.67 -0.94 -9.07
N GLN A 28 11.61 -1.27 -7.78
CA GLN A 28 12.47 -2.29 -7.18
C GLN A 28 12.21 -3.67 -7.80
N TYR A 29 10.95 -3.97 -8.12
CA TYR A 29 10.59 -5.19 -8.84
C TYR A 29 11.13 -5.23 -10.27
N VAL A 30 11.01 -4.15 -11.04
CA VAL A 30 11.62 -4.03 -12.37
C VAL A 30 13.12 -4.28 -12.29
N SER A 31 13.80 -3.67 -11.31
CA SER A 31 15.25 -3.82 -11.10
C SER A 31 15.62 -5.27 -10.74
N LYS A 32 14.81 -5.93 -9.90
CA LYS A 32 14.98 -7.33 -9.52
C LYS A 32 14.79 -8.26 -10.72
N LEU A 33 13.76 -8.04 -11.55
CA LEU A 33 13.49 -8.82 -12.76
C LEU A 33 14.66 -8.71 -13.76
N ALA A 34 15.19 -7.50 -13.97
CA ALA A 34 16.36 -7.29 -14.80
C ALA A 34 17.58 -8.06 -14.29
N ARG A 35 17.87 -7.99 -12.98
CA ARG A 35 18.97 -8.74 -12.35
C ARG A 35 18.82 -10.26 -12.47
N LEU A 36 17.58 -10.76 -12.49
CA LEU A 36 17.28 -12.18 -12.64
C LEU A 36 17.30 -12.66 -14.11
N GLY A 37 17.66 -11.79 -15.06
CA GLY A 37 17.76 -12.13 -16.48
C GLY A 37 16.44 -12.05 -17.25
N PHE A 38 15.37 -11.52 -16.66
CA PHE A 38 14.10 -11.28 -17.39
C PHE A 38 14.14 -10.02 -18.27
N GLY A 39 15.25 -9.29 -18.27
CA GLY A 39 15.46 -8.07 -19.05
C GLY A 39 14.75 -6.85 -18.46
N ASN A 40 14.79 -5.75 -19.21
CA ASN A 40 14.17 -4.50 -18.78
C ASN A 40 12.66 -4.51 -19.03
N HIS A 41 11.93 -3.97 -18.06
CA HIS A 41 10.47 -3.92 -18.05
C HIS A 41 9.99 -2.50 -17.74
N PRO A 42 8.91 -2.02 -18.38
CA PRO A 42 8.27 -0.81 -17.92
C PRO A 42 7.64 -1.07 -16.54
N VAL A 43 7.67 -0.07 -15.66
CA VAL A 43 7.03 -0.13 -14.33
C VAL A 43 5.54 -0.47 -14.43
N SER A 44 4.86 -0.03 -15.50
CA SER A 44 3.45 -0.33 -15.79
C SER A 44 3.15 -1.81 -16.12
N SER A 45 4.18 -2.65 -16.24
CA SER A 45 4.01 -4.10 -16.34
C SER A 45 4.00 -4.81 -14.99
N VAL A 46 4.31 -4.11 -13.88
CA VAL A 46 4.31 -4.66 -12.53
C VAL A 46 3.10 -4.18 -11.76
N TYR A 47 2.37 -5.11 -11.19
CA TYR A 47 1.19 -4.89 -10.37
C TYR A 47 1.43 -5.53 -9.00
N SER A 48 1.75 -4.71 -8.01
CA SER A 48 1.87 -5.14 -6.62
C SER A 48 0.55 -4.96 -5.88
N VAL A 49 0.35 -5.70 -4.78
CA VAL A 49 -0.79 -5.47 -3.89
C VAL A 49 -0.83 -4.02 -3.39
N SER A 50 0.31 -3.42 -3.05
CA SER A 50 0.40 -2.01 -2.65
C SER A 50 -0.19 -1.07 -3.71
N TRP A 51 0.18 -1.28 -4.98
CA TRP A 51 -0.36 -0.49 -6.08
C TRP A 51 -1.86 -0.73 -6.29
N TYR A 52 -2.31 -1.99 -6.25
CA TYR A 52 -3.72 -2.32 -6.38
C TYR A 52 -4.56 -1.71 -5.26
N THR A 53 -4.09 -1.75 -4.01
CA THR A 53 -4.78 -1.12 -2.88
C THR A 53 -4.93 0.38 -3.10
N ALA A 54 -3.88 1.06 -3.57
CA ALA A 54 -3.93 2.48 -3.89
C ALA A 54 -4.94 2.80 -5.00
N GLN A 55 -4.95 2.02 -6.09
CA GLN A 55 -5.96 2.21 -7.15
C GLN A 55 -7.37 1.85 -6.69
N TYR A 56 -7.52 0.84 -5.85
CA TYR A 56 -8.82 0.45 -5.30
C TYR A 56 -9.43 1.60 -4.47
N LEU A 57 -8.63 2.24 -3.61
CA LEU A 57 -9.06 3.42 -2.84
C LEU A 57 -9.56 4.54 -3.76
N LYS A 58 -8.79 4.86 -4.81
CA LYS A 58 -9.11 5.97 -5.72
C LYS A 58 -10.25 5.66 -6.68
N GLU A 59 -10.14 4.57 -7.42
CA GLU A 59 -11.02 4.26 -8.57
C GLU A 59 -12.30 3.55 -8.13
N SER A 60 -12.21 2.65 -7.15
CA SER A 60 -13.36 1.84 -6.73
C SER A 60 -14.10 2.46 -5.55
N LEU A 61 -13.36 2.98 -4.56
CA LEU A 61 -13.94 3.60 -3.38
C LEU A 61 -14.09 5.13 -3.48
N GLY A 62 -13.62 5.73 -4.57
CA GLY A 62 -13.82 7.15 -4.86
C GLY A 62 -13.13 8.11 -3.89
N ALA A 63 -12.03 7.69 -3.26
CA ALA A 63 -11.26 8.52 -2.33
C ALA A 63 -10.77 9.81 -3.02
N LYS A 64 -11.02 10.97 -2.40
CA LYS A 64 -10.76 12.29 -2.97
C LYS A 64 -9.50 12.91 -2.37
N ALA A 65 -8.47 13.07 -3.20
CA ALA A 65 -7.26 13.81 -2.86
C ALA A 65 -7.59 15.24 -2.38
N GLY A 66 -6.94 15.68 -1.31
CA GLY A 66 -7.18 16.99 -0.67
C GLY A 66 -8.47 17.10 0.15
N THR A 67 -9.20 16.00 0.33
CA THR A 67 -10.38 15.94 1.21
C THR A 67 -10.31 14.73 2.13
N ASP A 68 -10.08 13.55 1.56
CA ASP A 68 -10.03 12.30 2.32
C ASP A 68 -8.57 11.94 2.64
N LYS A 69 -8.35 11.43 3.85
CA LYS A 69 -7.08 10.86 4.29
C LYS A 69 -7.19 9.37 4.56
N VAL A 70 -6.04 8.71 4.50
CA VAL A 70 -5.91 7.26 4.72
C VAL A 70 -5.00 7.01 5.90
N PHE A 71 -5.48 6.33 6.93
CA PHE A 71 -4.63 5.82 7.98
C PHE A 71 -4.02 4.48 7.55
N VAL A 72 -2.69 4.35 7.59
CA VAL A 72 -1.98 3.18 7.08
C VAL A 72 -1.13 2.54 8.17
N LEU A 73 -1.48 1.31 8.55
CA LEU A 73 -0.60 0.40 9.27
C LEU A 73 0.04 -0.57 8.26
N GLY A 74 1.25 -0.28 7.81
CA GLY A 74 1.92 -1.09 6.81
C GLY A 74 3.32 -0.57 6.47
N ASN A 75 3.99 -1.26 5.57
CA ASN A 75 5.32 -0.88 5.09
C ASN A 75 5.31 0.38 4.19
N GLN A 76 6.52 0.89 3.92
CA GLN A 76 6.71 2.12 3.15
C GLN A 76 6.24 2.02 1.69
N SER A 77 6.29 0.83 1.07
CA SER A 77 5.84 0.66 -0.31
C SER A 77 4.32 0.84 -0.42
N LEU A 78 3.56 0.34 0.55
CA LEU A 78 2.12 0.61 0.64
C LEU A 78 1.82 2.10 0.81
N VAL A 79 2.51 2.76 1.74
CA VAL A 79 2.38 4.21 1.98
C VAL A 79 2.64 4.99 0.70
N GLN A 80 3.78 4.73 0.05
CA GLN A 80 4.19 5.45 -1.15
C GLN A 80 3.22 5.27 -2.31
N GLU A 81 2.69 4.05 -2.53
CA GLU A 81 1.72 3.83 -3.61
C GLU A 81 0.41 4.58 -3.35
N ILE A 82 -0.03 4.70 -2.09
CA ILE A 82 -1.21 5.50 -1.72
C ILE A 82 -0.92 6.99 -1.94
N GLU A 83 0.22 7.50 -1.46
CA GLU A 83 0.62 8.91 -1.67
C GLU A 83 0.75 9.27 -3.15
N ASN A 84 1.23 8.35 -3.99
CA ASN A 84 1.33 8.53 -5.44
C ASN A 84 -0.03 8.78 -6.11
N THR A 85 -1.14 8.47 -5.45
CA THR A 85 -2.50 8.78 -5.95
C THR A 85 -2.95 10.20 -5.66
N GLY A 86 -2.22 10.93 -4.80
CA GLY A 86 -2.54 12.25 -4.27
C GLY A 86 -3.24 12.23 -2.90
N LEU A 87 -3.46 11.05 -2.31
CA LEU A 87 -4.05 10.91 -0.98
C LEU A 87 -3.02 11.20 0.10
N GLU A 88 -3.44 11.90 1.17
CA GLU A 88 -2.61 12.08 2.36
C GLU A 88 -2.69 10.83 3.24
N VAL A 89 -1.52 10.40 3.74
CA VAL A 89 -1.39 9.23 4.60
C VAL A 89 -1.10 9.67 6.04
N VAL A 90 -1.84 9.10 6.98
CA VAL A 90 -1.55 9.15 8.42
C VAL A 90 -1.00 7.81 8.85
N GLN A 91 0.07 7.78 9.65
CA GLN A 91 0.66 6.54 10.16
C GLN A 91 0.63 6.51 11.69
N PRO A 92 0.68 5.32 12.31
CA PRO A 92 0.83 5.22 13.75
C PRO A 92 2.13 5.87 14.22
N ASP A 93 2.05 6.63 15.31
CA ASP A 93 3.20 7.18 16.03
C ASP A 93 3.97 6.05 16.72
N ASN A 94 5.26 5.95 16.43
CA ASN A 94 6.15 4.94 16.98
C ASN A 94 6.61 5.23 18.42
N THR A 95 6.40 6.47 18.89
CA THR A 95 6.84 6.92 20.21
C THR A 95 5.74 6.87 21.27
N MET A 96 4.48 6.81 20.84
CA MET A 96 3.32 6.78 21.72
C MET A 96 3.25 5.47 22.51
N HIS A 97 3.13 5.58 23.83
CA HIS A 97 2.89 4.44 24.71
C HIS A 97 1.40 4.05 24.70
N PHE A 98 1.11 2.79 25.00
CA PHE A 98 -0.24 2.24 24.90
C PHE A 98 -1.26 2.96 25.81
N ASP A 99 -0.85 3.41 26.99
CA ASP A 99 -1.69 4.14 27.94
C ASP A 99 -2.11 5.52 27.40
N GLU A 100 -1.31 6.12 26.52
CA GLU A 100 -1.58 7.41 25.90
C GLU A 100 -2.61 7.30 24.75
N VAL A 101 -2.73 6.13 24.12
CA VAL A 101 -3.64 5.88 22.98
C VAL A 101 -5.10 6.18 23.35
N SER A 102 -5.48 5.93 24.60
CA SER A 102 -6.84 6.22 25.11
C SER A 102 -7.24 7.69 25.06
N ARG A 103 -6.26 8.60 24.94
CA ARG A 103 -6.43 10.06 24.89
C ARG A 103 -6.04 10.64 23.55
N MET A 104 -5.69 9.81 22.56
CA MET A 104 -5.27 10.32 21.27
C MET A 104 -6.43 11.00 20.54
N GLU A 105 -6.13 12.11 19.88
CA GLU A 105 -7.05 12.72 18.93
C GLU A 105 -6.89 12.06 17.57
N VAL A 106 -8.01 11.81 16.89
CA VAL A 106 -8.01 11.29 15.52
C VAL A 106 -8.22 12.45 14.55
N ASP A 107 -7.55 12.39 13.40
CA ASP A 107 -7.85 13.32 12.30
C ASP A 107 -9.22 12.97 11.68
N PRO A 108 -10.23 13.86 11.77
CA PRO A 108 -11.57 13.58 11.25
C PRO A 108 -11.63 13.47 9.71
N ALA A 109 -10.58 13.88 9.00
CA ALA A 109 -10.47 13.70 7.55
C ALA A 109 -10.08 12.25 7.17
N VAL A 110 -9.67 11.41 8.11
CA VAL A 110 -9.42 9.99 7.85
C VAL A 110 -10.73 9.27 7.61
N ARG A 111 -10.88 8.72 6.39
CA ARG A 111 -12.07 7.93 5.99
C ARG A 111 -11.76 6.46 5.70
N TYR A 112 -10.49 6.12 5.60
CA TYR A 112 -10.02 4.80 5.22
C TYR A 112 -8.93 4.37 6.20
N VAL A 113 -9.03 3.16 6.72
CA VAL A 113 -7.97 2.49 7.48
C VAL A 113 -7.49 1.31 6.65
N VAL A 114 -6.22 1.34 6.26
CA VAL A 114 -5.57 0.31 5.45
C VAL A 114 -4.54 -0.39 6.31
N VAL A 115 -4.64 -1.71 6.41
CA VAL A 115 -3.66 -2.56 7.07
C VAL A 115 -2.96 -3.42 6.02
N GLY A 116 -1.64 -3.43 6.08
CA GLY A 116 -0.79 -4.29 5.26
C GLY A 116 0.31 -4.93 6.10
N MET A 117 1.27 -5.56 5.42
CA MET A 117 2.45 -6.12 6.09
C MET A 117 3.27 -5.01 6.75
N ASP A 118 3.47 -5.13 8.06
CA ASP A 118 4.34 -4.26 8.87
C ASP A 118 5.28 -5.12 9.71
N HIS A 119 6.60 -4.99 9.47
CA HIS A 119 7.63 -5.71 10.22
C HIS A 119 7.92 -5.10 11.60
N ASN A 120 7.47 -3.86 11.84
CA ASN A 120 7.66 -3.12 13.08
C ASN A 120 6.35 -3.04 13.88
N ILE A 121 5.44 -3.98 13.69
CA ILE A 121 4.16 -4.00 14.37
C ILE A 121 4.34 -4.07 15.89
N THR A 122 3.63 -3.19 16.60
CA THR A 122 3.57 -3.20 18.07
C THR A 122 2.12 -3.09 18.52
N TYR A 123 1.89 -3.42 19.78
CA TYR A 123 0.55 -3.29 20.37
C TYR A 123 0.06 -1.82 20.36
N SER A 124 0.95 -0.86 20.62
CA SER A 124 0.60 0.57 20.53
C SER A 124 0.14 0.96 19.11
N ARG A 125 0.88 0.53 18.07
CA ARG A 125 0.50 0.81 16.67
C ARG A 125 -0.87 0.20 16.32
N LEU A 126 -1.13 -1.02 16.77
CA LEU A 126 -2.43 -1.68 16.62
C LEU A 126 -3.55 -0.95 17.37
N ALA A 127 -3.28 -0.49 18.59
CA ALA A 127 -4.25 0.26 19.39
C ALA A 127 -4.61 1.59 18.70
N GLN A 128 -3.61 2.35 18.21
CA GLN A 128 -3.85 3.58 17.44
C GLN A 128 -4.67 3.30 16.17
N THR A 129 -4.33 2.24 15.43
CA THR A 129 -5.07 1.82 14.23
C THR A 129 -6.54 1.53 14.57
N THR A 130 -6.76 0.81 15.67
CA THR A 130 -8.10 0.48 16.16
C THR A 130 -8.85 1.73 16.61
N THR A 131 -8.19 2.69 17.25
CA THR A 131 -8.79 3.98 17.62
C THR A 131 -9.28 4.73 16.38
N TYR A 132 -8.47 4.82 15.32
CA TYR A 132 -8.89 5.42 14.05
C TYR A 132 -10.07 4.68 13.41
N LEU A 133 -10.07 3.34 13.46
CA LEU A 133 -11.15 2.53 12.91
C LEU A 133 -12.47 2.71 13.68
N LEU A 134 -12.42 2.81 15.01
CA LEU A 134 -13.60 2.89 15.86
C LEU A 134 -14.13 4.31 16.05
N ALA A 135 -13.32 5.35 15.77
CA ALA A 135 -13.71 6.73 15.99
C ALA A 135 -14.83 7.22 15.06
N ASN A 136 -14.96 6.65 13.86
CA ASN A 136 -16.02 6.97 12.92
C ASN A 136 -16.59 5.66 12.32
N PRO A 137 -17.89 5.34 12.54
CA PRO A 137 -18.53 4.14 12.00
C PRO A 137 -18.52 4.05 10.46
N GLU A 138 -18.37 5.19 9.77
CA GLU A 138 -18.30 5.26 8.31
C GLU A 138 -16.87 5.05 7.77
N THR A 139 -15.87 4.90 8.64
CA THR A 139 -14.49 4.59 8.24
C THR A 139 -14.46 3.21 7.60
N MET A 140 -13.99 3.13 6.36
CA MET A 140 -13.83 1.86 5.67
C MET A 140 -12.52 1.18 6.02
N PHE A 141 -12.59 -0.12 6.29
CA PHE A 141 -11.45 -0.96 6.58
C PHE A 141 -11.01 -1.77 5.36
N ILE A 142 -9.71 -1.76 5.07
CA ILE A 142 -9.07 -2.51 3.98
C ILE A 142 -7.87 -3.27 4.56
N ALA A 143 -7.78 -4.58 4.32
CA ALA A 143 -6.68 -5.43 4.78
C ALA A 143 -6.44 -6.62 3.84
#